data_AF-A0A2V9KE64-F1
#
_entry.id   AF-A0A2V9KE64-F1
#
_cell.length_a   1.000
_cell.length_b   1.000
_cell.length_c   1.000
_cell.angle_alpha   90.00
_cell.angle_beta   90.00
_cell.angle_gamma   90.00
#
_symmetry.space_group_name_H-M   'P 1'
#
loop_
_entity.id
_entity.type
_entity.pdbx_description
1 polymer ?
#
loop_
_entity_poly.entity_id
_entity_poly.type
_entity_poly.pdbx_seq_one_letter_code
_entity_poly.pdbx_strand_id
1 'polypeptide(L)'
;MALDQYACRAGSSTPYFFGGDPTGLADYAWFRDNSKLQTYPAAAKKPNPWGLYDMLGNVAEFCSDFYAADDYRRFPPEGWPKDPTGPPAGTEHVVRGGSYYTRAPGLRSAARDKTD
;
A
#
# COMPACT_ATOMS: atom_id res chain seq x y z
N MET A 1 4.45 2.44 11.97
CA MET A 1 3.71 2.03 10.75
C MET A 1 3.22 3.31 10.10
N ALA A 2 3.55 3.56 8.83
CA ALA A 2 2.97 4.70 8.13
C ALA A 2 1.44 4.52 8.13
N LEU A 3 0.70 5.59 8.44
CA LEU A 3 -0.76 5.56 8.64
C LEU A 3 -1.51 4.84 7.52
N ASP A 4 -1.04 5.01 6.29
CA ASP A 4 -1.58 4.36 5.10
C ASP A 4 -1.47 2.82 5.12
N GLN A 5 -0.33 2.25 5.56
CA GLN A 5 -0.22 0.80 5.72
C GLN A 5 -1.17 0.27 6.81
N TYR A 6 -1.31 1.00 7.92
CA TYR A 6 -2.20 0.60 9.02
C TYR A 6 -3.66 0.59 8.55
N ALA A 7 -4.05 1.67 7.86
CA ALA A 7 -5.34 1.82 7.20
C ALA A 7 -5.60 0.70 6.18
N CYS A 8 -4.63 0.42 5.30
CA CYS A 8 -4.72 -0.64 4.30
C CYS A 8 -4.94 -2.01 4.95
N ARG A 9 -4.18 -2.33 6.01
CA ARG A 9 -4.27 -3.60 6.73
C ARG A 9 -5.61 -3.80 7.45
N ALA A 10 -6.21 -2.73 7.98
CA ALA A 10 -7.48 -2.78 8.69
C ALA A 10 -7.59 -3.93 9.72
N GLY A 11 -6.52 -4.13 10.50
CA GLY A 11 -6.41 -5.18 11.52
C GLY A 11 -5.80 -6.50 11.04
N SER A 12 -5.52 -6.66 9.74
CA SER A 12 -4.92 -7.87 9.19
C SER A 12 -3.38 -7.91 9.29
N SER A 13 -2.84 -9.08 9.64
CA SER A 13 -1.42 -9.41 9.58
C SER A 13 -1.00 -10.10 8.29
N THR A 14 -1.92 -10.41 7.38
CA THR A 14 -1.63 -11.11 6.12
C THR A 14 -1.04 -10.17 5.05
N PRO A 15 -0.50 -10.72 3.94
CA PRO A 15 -0.01 -9.94 2.81
C PRO A 15 -1.04 -8.97 2.19
N TYR A 16 -2.29 -9.39 2.09
CA TYR A 16 -3.44 -8.56 1.69
C TYR A 16 -4.40 -8.48 2.87
N PHE A 17 -5.22 -7.43 2.98
CA PHE A 17 -6.15 -7.32 4.11
C PHE A 17 -7.21 -8.44 4.16
N PHE A 18 -7.47 -9.10 3.02
CA PHE A 18 -8.41 -10.20 2.87
C PHE A 18 -7.76 -11.60 2.93
N GLY A 19 -6.43 -11.71 3.08
CA GLY A 19 -5.76 -13.00 3.18
C GLY A 19 -4.34 -13.05 2.62
N GLY A 20 -3.76 -14.25 2.57
CA GLY A 20 -2.43 -14.50 1.99
C GLY A 20 -2.42 -14.89 0.52
N ASP A 21 -3.57 -15.26 -0.03
CA ASP A 21 -3.73 -15.66 -1.42
C ASP A 21 -4.16 -14.46 -2.29
N PRO A 22 -3.42 -14.10 -3.36
CA PRO A 22 -3.80 -13.02 -4.27
C PRO A 22 -5.07 -13.29 -5.10
N THR A 23 -5.63 -14.51 -5.13
CA THR A 23 -6.83 -14.84 -5.94
C THR A 23 -8.03 -13.94 -5.64
N GLY A 24 -8.14 -13.41 -4.42
CA GLY A 24 -9.19 -12.47 -4.01
C GLY A 24 -9.02 -11.04 -4.53
N LEU A 25 -7.88 -10.65 -5.12
CA LEU A 25 -7.59 -9.26 -5.50
C LEU A 25 -8.66 -8.63 -6.39
N ALA A 26 -9.24 -9.40 -7.32
CA ALA A 26 -10.19 -8.87 -8.29
C ALA A 26 -11.48 -8.31 -7.66
N ASP A 27 -11.79 -8.70 -6.42
CA ASP A 27 -12.92 -8.19 -5.64
C ASP A 27 -12.65 -6.82 -5.02
N TYR A 28 -11.37 -6.50 -4.77
CA TYR A 28 -10.94 -5.36 -3.96
C TYR A 28 -10.11 -4.34 -4.73
N ALA A 29 -9.60 -4.68 -5.92
CA ALA A 29 -8.60 -3.90 -6.62
C ALA A 29 -8.83 -3.82 -8.13
N TRP A 30 -8.43 -2.68 -8.69
CA TRP A 30 -8.11 -2.55 -10.11
C TRP A 30 -6.59 -2.60 -10.29
N PHE A 31 -6.11 -3.61 -10.99
CA PHE A 31 -4.68 -3.88 -11.14
C PHE A 31 -4.39 -4.49 -12.50
N ARG A 32 -3.12 -4.77 -12.80
CA ARG A 32 -2.66 -5.11 -14.17
C ARG A 32 -3.51 -6.15 -14.88
N ASP A 33 -3.98 -7.17 -14.16
CA ASP A 33 -4.64 -8.32 -14.76
C ASP A 33 -6.15 -8.08 -15.02
N ASN A 34 -6.78 -7.06 -14.39
CA ASN A 34 -8.20 -6.78 -14.56
C ASN A 34 -8.55 -5.34 -14.97
N SER A 35 -7.57 -4.43 -14.99
CA SER A 35 -7.78 -2.99 -15.22
C SER A 35 -7.77 -2.56 -16.69
N LYS A 36 -7.38 -3.45 -17.61
CA LYS A 36 -7.12 -3.08 -19.02
C LYS A 36 -6.15 -1.88 -19.16
N LEU A 37 -5.23 -1.74 -18.20
CA LEU A 37 -4.23 -0.67 -18.15
C LEU A 37 -4.82 0.75 -18.05
N GLN A 38 -5.94 0.92 -17.34
CA GLN A 38 -6.55 2.21 -17.05
C GLN A 38 -7.07 2.30 -15.61
N THR A 39 -7.29 3.53 -15.14
CA THR A 39 -7.99 3.80 -13.89
C THR A 39 -9.49 3.58 -14.03
N TYR A 40 -10.15 3.45 -12.88
CA TYR A 40 -11.60 3.33 -12.75
C TYR A 40 -12.11 4.29 -11.69
N PRO A 41 -13.43 4.58 -11.66
CA PRO A 41 -14.03 5.34 -10.58
C PRO A 41 -13.65 4.78 -9.21
N ALA A 42 -13.37 5.68 -8.27
CA ALA A 42 -13.09 5.31 -6.89
C ALA A 42 -14.28 4.55 -6.27
N ALA A 43 -13.99 3.68 -5.30
CA ALA A 43 -14.97 2.86 -4.60
C ALA A 43 -15.83 1.95 -5.50
N ALA A 44 -15.30 1.54 -6.66
CA ALA A 44 -15.98 0.60 -7.58
C ALA A 44 -15.75 -0.88 -7.24
N LYS A 45 -14.95 -1.16 -6.22
CA LYS A 45 -14.62 -2.51 -5.69
C LYS A 45 -15.02 -2.60 -4.21
N LYS A 46 -14.92 -3.78 -3.60
CA LYS A 46 -15.22 -3.96 -2.18
C LYS A 46 -14.22 -3.19 -1.31
N PRO A 47 -14.65 -2.59 -0.19
CA PRO A 47 -13.74 -1.95 0.75
C PRO A 47 -12.98 -2.99 1.58
N ASN A 48 -11.96 -2.52 2.31
CA ASN A 48 -11.36 -3.27 3.40
C ASN A 48 -12.28 -3.28 4.66
N PRO A 49 -11.95 -4.04 5.72
CA PRO A 49 -12.76 -4.12 6.94
C PRO A 49 -13.08 -2.79 7.67
N TRP A 50 -12.37 -1.70 7.38
CA TRP A 50 -12.65 -0.37 7.94
C TRP A 50 -13.46 0.53 6.99
N GLY A 51 -13.89 0.01 5.84
CA GLY A 51 -14.67 0.77 4.87
C GLY A 51 -13.83 1.63 3.93
N LEU A 52 -12.51 1.42 3.87
CA LEU A 52 -11.62 2.12 2.95
C LEU A 52 -11.53 1.39 1.61
N TYR A 53 -11.58 2.14 0.52
CA TYR A 53 -11.57 1.63 -0.85
C TYR A 53 -10.23 1.86 -1.51
N ASP A 54 -9.96 1.12 -2.60
CA ASP A 54 -8.81 1.33 -3.48
C ASP A 54 -7.41 1.23 -2.82
N MET A 55 -7.33 0.81 -1.56
CA MET A 55 -6.07 0.62 -0.81
C MET A 55 -5.07 -0.36 -1.44
N LEU A 56 -5.49 -1.13 -2.46
CA LEU A 56 -4.71 -2.16 -3.14
C LEU A 56 -4.78 -2.05 -4.67
N GLY A 57 -4.76 -0.84 -5.24
CA GLY A 57 -4.66 -0.65 -6.69
C GLY A 57 -5.29 0.65 -7.15
N ASN A 58 -5.79 0.67 -8.39
CA ASN A 58 -6.28 1.86 -9.09
C ASN A 58 -5.18 2.89 -9.32
N VAL A 59 -4.75 3.62 -8.29
CA VAL A 59 -3.64 4.57 -8.35
C VAL A 59 -2.76 4.43 -7.12
N ALA A 60 -1.45 4.64 -7.28
CA ALA A 60 -0.57 4.68 -6.12
C ALA A 60 -0.82 5.97 -5.33
N GLU A 61 -0.81 5.87 -4.02
CA GLU A 61 -1.13 6.98 -3.13
C GLU A 61 0.16 7.57 -2.53
N PHE A 62 0.30 8.88 -2.68
CA PHE A 62 1.44 9.64 -2.16
C PHE A 62 1.41 9.67 -0.62
N CYS A 63 2.56 9.44 0.00
CA CYS A 63 2.76 9.54 1.44
C CYS A 63 3.77 10.66 1.75
N SER A 64 3.55 11.38 2.86
CA SER A 64 4.43 12.48 3.26
C SER A 64 5.87 12.03 3.57
N ASP A 65 6.08 10.77 3.96
CA ASP A 65 7.39 10.22 4.27
C ASP A 65 8.34 10.28 3.05
N PHE A 66 9.60 10.66 3.27
CA PHE A 66 10.64 10.44 2.27
C PHE A 66 10.93 8.95 2.10
N TYR A 67 11.20 8.52 0.87
CA TYR A 67 11.58 7.15 0.59
C TYR A 67 13.04 6.89 0.94
N ALA A 68 13.28 5.87 1.76
CA ALA A 68 14.59 5.26 1.93
C ALA A 68 14.45 3.74 1.88
N ALA A 69 15.27 3.09 1.05
CA ALA A 69 15.19 1.65 0.80
C ALA A 69 15.50 0.81 2.07
N ASP A 70 16.29 1.37 2.98
CA ASP A 70 16.74 0.76 4.23
C ASP A 70 15.97 1.27 5.46
N ASP A 71 15.00 2.18 5.30
CA ASP A 71 14.31 2.90 6.37
C ASP A 71 13.78 1.98 7.49
N TYR A 72 13.14 0.88 7.10
CA TYR A 72 12.56 -0.08 8.05
C TYR A 72 13.59 -0.98 8.75
N ARG A 73 14.83 -1.03 8.27
CA ARG A 73 15.95 -1.72 8.94
C ARG A 73 16.66 -0.82 9.95
N ARG A 74 16.40 0.49 9.93
CA ARG A 74 17.04 1.45 10.84
C ARG A 74 16.43 1.46 12.23
N PHE A 75 15.24 0.90 12.41
CA PHE A 75 14.60 0.84 13.72
C PHE A 75 15.09 -0.38 14.51
N PRO A 76 15.55 -0.17 15.76
CA PRO A 76 16.08 -1.23 16.58
C PRO A 76 14.99 -2.25 16.95
N PRO A 77 15.38 -3.49 17.30
CA PRO A 77 14.44 -4.53 17.72
C PRO A 77 13.68 -4.16 19.01
N GLU A 78 14.16 -3.18 19.78
CA GLU A 78 13.47 -2.64 20.96
C GLU A 78 12.11 -1.97 20.64
N GLY A 79 11.86 -1.65 19.37
CA GLY A 79 10.53 -1.26 18.91
C GLY A 79 10.53 -0.15 17.88
N TRP A 80 9.38 -0.02 17.21
CA TRP A 80 9.14 1.09 16.31
C TRP A 80 8.80 2.36 17.10
N PRO A 81 9.29 3.53 16.66
CA PRO A 81 8.83 4.78 17.25
C PRO A 81 7.32 4.92 17.05
N LYS A 82 6.68 5.52 18.06
CA LYS A 82 5.28 5.96 17.96
C LYS A 82 5.20 7.05 16.90
N ASP A 83 4.27 6.91 15.95
CA ASP A 83 4.05 7.86 14.85
C ASP A 83 5.34 8.16 14.03
N PRO A 84 5.94 7.15 13.36
CA PRO A 84 7.13 7.37 12.54
C PRO A 84 6.81 8.29 11.37
N THR A 85 7.67 9.28 11.14
CA THR A 85 7.56 10.26 10.04
C THR A 85 8.51 10.00 8.88
N GLY A 86 9.19 8.85 8.87
CA GLY A 86 10.25 8.53 7.91
C GLY A 86 11.52 9.37 8.09
N PRO A 87 12.45 9.32 7.12
CA PRO A 87 13.67 10.14 7.12
C PRO A 87 13.36 11.64 7.09
N PRO A 88 14.19 12.50 7.70
CA PRO A 88 13.94 13.95 7.72
C PRO A 88 14.17 14.65 6.37
N ALA A 89 14.83 13.99 5.42
CA ALA A 89 15.11 14.51 4.09
C ALA A 89 15.23 13.35 3.09
N GLY A 90 14.93 13.64 1.82
CA GLY A 90 15.06 12.73 0.70
C GLY A 90 14.79 13.44 -0.63
N THR A 91 15.02 12.74 -1.73
CA THR A 91 14.70 13.24 -3.08
C THR A 91 13.33 12.76 -3.55
N GLU A 92 12.92 11.57 -3.09
CA GLU A 92 11.64 10.96 -3.44
C GLU A 92 10.77 10.76 -2.20
N HIS A 93 9.46 10.82 -2.40
CA HIS A 93 8.46 10.47 -1.40
C HIS A 93 7.99 9.03 -1.58
N VAL A 94 7.46 8.45 -0.51
CA VAL A 94 6.91 7.10 -0.56
C VAL A 94 5.58 7.14 -1.30
N VAL A 95 5.36 6.13 -2.15
CA VAL A 95 4.02 5.82 -2.67
C VAL A 95 3.63 4.39 -2.27
N ARG A 96 2.33 4.15 -2.10
CA ARG A 96 1.77 2.86 -1.66
C ARG A 96 0.50 2.50 -2.41
N GLY A 97 -0.05 1.32 -2.12
CA GLY A 97 -1.27 0.79 -2.75
C GLY A 97 -1.06 0.16 -4.13
N GLY A 98 -0.05 0.63 -4.88
CA GLY A 98 0.15 0.24 -6.28
C GLY A 98 -0.92 0.83 -7.19
N SER A 99 -0.91 0.49 -8.47
CA SER A 99 -1.79 1.11 -9.46
C SER A 99 -2.49 0.07 -10.34
N TYR A 100 -3.33 0.56 -11.25
CA TYR A 100 -3.91 -0.22 -12.34
C TYR A 100 -2.86 -0.99 -13.17
N TYR A 101 -1.58 -0.62 -13.12
CA TYR A 101 -0.49 -1.29 -13.84
C TYR A 101 0.30 -2.29 -12.97
N THR A 102 0.10 -2.29 -11.66
CA THR A 102 0.86 -3.11 -10.71
C THR A 102 0.39 -4.58 -10.75
N ARG A 103 1.34 -5.51 -10.68
CA ARG A 103 1.05 -6.95 -10.55
C ARG A 103 0.74 -7.31 -9.09
N ALA A 104 -0.01 -8.39 -8.88
CA ALA A 104 -0.44 -8.85 -7.56
C ALA A 104 0.63 -8.82 -6.44
N PRO A 105 1.90 -9.22 -6.65
CA PRO A 105 2.92 -9.17 -5.58
C PRO A 105 3.26 -7.75 -5.08
N GLY A 106 3.05 -6.74 -5.94
CA GLY A 106 3.25 -5.32 -5.64
C GLY A 106 2.05 -4.66 -4.96
N LEU A 107 0.92 -5.36 -4.82
CA LEU A 107 -0.29 -4.89 -4.13
C LEU A 107 -0.39 -5.45 -2.71
N ARG A 108 0.70 -5.90 -2.11
CA ARG A 108 0.66 -6.31 -0.70
C ARG A 108 0.50 -5.06 0.16
N SER A 109 -0.17 -5.15 1.30
CA SER A 109 -0.30 -4.05 2.27
C SER A 109 1.05 -3.55 2.82
N ALA A 110 2.14 -4.31 2.59
CA ALA A 110 3.50 -3.92 2.91
C ALA A 110 4.35 -3.43 1.74
N ALA A 111 3.82 -3.46 0.52
CA ALA A 111 4.50 -2.92 -0.64
C ALA A 111 4.65 -1.39 -0.49
N ARG A 112 5.80 -0.92 -0.93
CA ARG A 112 6.17 0.49 -0.99
C ARG A 112 6.92 0.70 -2.28
N ASP A 113 6.69 1.84 -2.89
CA ASP A 113 7.50 2.37 -3.95
C ASP A 113 7.84 3.83 -3.63
N LYS A 114 8.41 4.53 -4.59
CA LYS A 114 8.76 5.94 -4.48
C LYS A 114 8.17 6.74 -5.62
N THR A 115 8.16 8.06 -5.47
CA THR A 115 8.01 8.97 -6.61
C THR A 115 9.19 8.77 -7.59
N ASP A 116 8.93 8.95 -8.89
CA ASP A 116 9.90 8.75 -9.97
C ASP A 116 10.84 9.95 -10.16
#